data_AF-A0A7R9VZZ8-F1
#
_entry.id   AF-A0A7R9VZZ8-F1
#
_cell.length_a   1.000
_cell.length_b   1.000
_cell.length_c   1.000
_cell.angle_alpha   90.00
_cell.angle_beta   90.00
_cell.angle_gamma   90.00
#
_symmetry.space_group_name_H-M   'P 1'
#
loop_
_entity.id
_entity.type
_entity.pdbx_description
1 polymer ?
#
loop_
_entity_poly.entity_id
_entity_poly.type
_entity_poly.pdbx_seq_one_letter_code
_entity_poly.pdbx_strand_id
1 'polypeptide(L)'
;MVSEHRLPAHPRTRHSRPHPAAPRQPHHHCILRPRPVPQQATANTLPRQVSRPQHPPPASVCVRPLRNAMKLRISPPHGRLGGLATVRAASMAPRVVGGRAAAKGRTPAVCCAASSAKVPNARLLEVARHAADVGAQVVMAAADKPKNLARKEGTDIVTETDKAAEVAIVDAILKAFPDHAVLGEEGGMSGNPASEYLWCIDPLDGTVNFAHGYPGFNVSVGVLRHATAVAGCVIEFVGAPGDWRMRKYYACRNGGAMRDGKPISVSGTKELRDAVVATELSWYPKQWPFFQRLHTEFTQRVRGTRMCGAAAANLCHLAEGMVDAYWQFNLKPWDAAAGVVIAEEAGARLATANGTAYSVFDRSIVATNDAVFEKVLEVTGPLMEEMHDAGVAVPPFKVAGYSVKTGAQLE
;
A
#
# COMPACT_ATOMS: atom_id res chain seq x y z
N MET A 1 2.53 80.67 22.76
CA MET A 1 1.70 80.73 21.54
C MET A 1 0.68 79.62 21.65
N VAL A 2 -0.57 79.96 22.00
CA VAL A 2 -1.58 78.99 22.47
C VAL A 2 -2.91 79.33 21.82
N SER A 3 -3.54 78.33 21.21
CA SER A 3 -4.92 77.89 21.50
C SER A 3 -5.63 77.36 20.25
N GLU A 4 -6.17 76.15 20.40
CA GLU A 4 -7.05 75.45 19.48
C GLU A 4 -8.30 76.28 19.12
N HIS A 5 -8.85 76.08 17.92
CA HIS A 5 -10.25 76.41 17.65
C HIS A 5 -11.01 75.39 16.80
N ARG A 6 -12.23 75.16 17.29
CA ARG A 6 -13.30 74.30 16.81
C ARG A 6 -13.97 74.84 15.53
N LEU A 7 -14.57 73.91 14.80
CA LEU A 7 -15.73 74.03 13.86
C LEU A 7 -16.76 75.11 14.29
N PRO A 8 -17.58 75.74 13.39
CA PRO A 8 -18.64 75.00 12.65
C PRO A 8 -19.29 75.63 11.36
N ALA A 9 -20.19 74.81 10.78
CA ALA A 9 -21.49 75.12 10.15
C ALA A 9 -21.64 75.56 8.66
N HIS A 10 -22.57 74.83 8.00
CA HIS A 10 -23.08 74.87 6.62
C HIS A 10 -23.82 76.17 6.19
N PRO A 11 -24.19 76.28 4.88
CA PRO A 11 -25.60 75.99 4.56
C PRO A 11 -25.87 75.22 3.24
N ARG A 12 -27.10 74.68 3.25
CA ARG A 12 -27.88 73.85 2.32
C ARG A 12 -28.11 74.43 0.92
N THR A 13 -28.40 73.53 -0.03
CA THR A 13 -29.61 73.59 -0.89
C THR A 13 -30.16 72.19 -1.21
N ARG A 14 -31.50 72.13 -1.32
CA ARG A 14 -32.39 70.96 -1.41
C ARG A 14 -32.71 70.59 -2.86
N HIS A 15 -33.13 69.34 -3.09
CA HIS A 15 -34.30 68.84 -3.86
C HIS A 15 -34.19 67.30 -3.95
N SER A 16 -35.18 66.40 -3.89
CA SER A 16 -36.56 66.37 -3.39
C SER A 16 -37.06 64.90 -3.41
N ARG A 17 -37.52 64.42 -2.24
CA ARG A 17 -38.56 63.41 -1.88
C ARG A 17 -38.59 61.93 -2.40
N PRO A 18 -39.22 61.01 -1.62
CA PRO A 18 -38.93 59.56 -1.59
C PRO A 18 -40.10 58.63 -1.99
N HIS A 19 -39.81 57.34 -2.20
CA HIS A 19 -40.79 56.24 -2.29
C HIS A 19 -40.93 55.49 -0.93
N PRO A 20 -42.10 54.85 -0.66
CA PRO A 20 -42.49 54.43 0.69
C PRO A 20 -42.10 52.99 1.06
N ALA A 21 -42.20 52.73 2.36
CA ALA A 21 -41.74 51.57 3.11
C ALA A 21 -42.41 50.23 2.78
N ALA A 22 -41.61 49.15 2.88
CA ALA A 22 -42.05 47.76 2.94
C ALA A 22 -42.19 47.29 4.42
N PRO A 23 -43.19 46.44 4.75
CA PRO A 23 -43.43 46.01 6.12
C PRO A 23 -42.49 44.88 6.55
N ARG A 24 -41.99 44.97 7.78
CA ARG A 24 -41.24 43.92 8.49
C ARG A 24 -42.20 42.83 8.98
N GLN A 25 -41.82 41.57 8.77
CA GLN A 25 -42.43 40.38 9.39
C GLN A 25 -41.35 39.61 10.16
N PRO A 26 -41.71 38.91 11.26
CA PRO A 26 -40.79 38.58 12.34
C PRO A 26 -40.06 37.23 12.19
N HIS A 27 -38.95 37.12 12.92
CA HIS A 27 -38.09 35.94 13.05
C HIS A 27 -38.84 34.71 13.59
N HIS A 28 -38.77 33.59 12.88
CA HIS A 28 -39.14 32.28 13.40
C HIS A 28 -37.90 31.39 13.53
N HIS A 29 -37.50 31.16 14.79
CA HIS A 29 -36.66 30.04 15.20
C HIS A 29 -37.43 28.73 14.98
N CYS A 30 -36.88 27.85 14.14
CA CYS A 30 -37.38 26.49 13.98
C CYS A 30 -36.73 25.60 15.07
N ILE A 31 -37.48 25.35 16.14
CA ILE A 31 -37.17 24.31 17.14
C ILE A 31 -37.86 23.03 16.66
N LEU A 32 -37.08 22.02 16.29
CA LEU A 32 -37.58 20.67 15.97
C LEU A 32 -38.10 20.01 17.26
N ARG A 33 -39.43 19.80 17.34
CA ARG A 33 -40.05 18.93 18.35
C ARG A 33 -40.12 17.48 17.83
N PRO A 34 -39.90 16.46 18.68
CA PRO A 34 -39.98 15.05 18.28
C PRO A 34 -41.43 14.61 18.07
N ARG A 35 -41.65 13.77 17.05
CA ARG A 35 -42.95 13.11 16.77
C ARG A 35 -43.21 11.96 17.78
N PRO A 36 -44.47 11.69 18.17
CA PRO A 36 -44.82 10.60 19.05
C PRO A 36 -44.87 9.25 18.30
N VAL A 37 -44.47 8.19 19.01
CA VAL A 37 -44.56 6.77 18.61
C VAL A 37 -45.96 6.24 18.97
N PRO A 38 -46.68 5.52 18.10
CA PRO A 38 -47.89 4.81 18.49
C PRO A 38 -47.55 3.45 19.12
N GLN A 39 -48.06 3.21 20.33
CA GLN A 39 -48.04 1.92 21.03
C GLN A 39 -49.09 0.94 20.48
N GLN A 40 -48.78 -0.34 20.65
CA GLN A 40 -49.50 -1.54 20.22
C GLN A 40 -50.91 -1.69 20.81
N ALA A 41 -51.77 -2.41 20.07
CA ALA A 41 -52.93 -3.12 20.60
C ALA A 41 -52.90 -4.60 20.16
N THR A 42 -53.16 -5.48 21.12
CA THR A 42 -53.12 -6.95 21.09
C THR A 42 -54.44 -7.57 20.65
N ALA A 43 -54.40 -8.71 19.92
CA ALA A 43 -54.93 -10.03 20.34
C ALA A 43 -55.28 -10.99 19.17
N ASN A 44 -54.65 -12.17 19.21
CA ASN A 44 -55.05 -13.53 18.82
C ASN A 44 -55.96 -13.81 17.61
N THR A 45 -55.45 -14.61 16.65
CA THR A 45 -55.88 -16.02 16.43
C THR A 45 -54.93 -16.78 15.49
N LEU A 46 -54.57 -18.02 15.86
CA LEU A 46 -53.79 -19.04 15.12
C LEU A 46 -54.65 -19.70 14.01
N PRO A 47 -54.08 -20.26 12.91
CA PRO A 47 -53.60 -21.65 12.98
C PRO A 47 -52.42 -22.08 12.07
N ARG A 48 -51.86 -23.23 12.49
CA ARG A 48 -51.16 -24.29 11.75
C ARG A 48 -49.67 -24.13 11.39
N GLN A 49 -48.90 -24.96 12.11
CA GLN A 49 -47.53 -25.39 11.89
C GLN A 49 -47.33 -26.02 10.50
N VAL A 50 -46.22 -25.64 9.85
CA VAL A 50 -45.54 -26.47 8.85
C VAL A 50 -44.11 -26.70 9.33
N SER A 51 -43.76 -27.97 9.35
CA SER A 51 -42.59 -28.60 9.95
C SER A 51 -41.28 -28.18 9.27
N ARG A 52 -40.26 -27.82 10.07
CA ARG A 52 -38.86 -27.74 9.61
C ARG A 52 -38.22 -29.14 9.68
N PRO A 53 -37.46 -29.59 8.65
CA PRO A 53 -36.69 -30.82 8.73
C PRO A 53 -35.49 -30.66 9.67
N GLN A 54 -35.34 -31.61 10.60
CA GLN A 54 -34.20 -31.74 11.50
C GLN A 54 -33.04 -32.39 10.74
N HIS A 55 -31.86 -31.75 10.76
CA HIS A 55 -30.61 -32.40 10.35
C HIS A 55 -30.05 -33.23 11.53
N PRO A 56 -29.50 -34.43 11.30
CA PRO A 56 -28.93 -35.27 12.34
C PRO A 56 -27.57 -34.70 12.81
N PRO A 57 -27.19 -34.94 14.10
CA PRO A 57 -25.88 -34.53 14.60
C PRO A 57 -24.76 -35.41 14.01
N PRO A 58 -23.52 -34.91 13.89
CA PRO A 58 -22.41 -35.70 13.39
C PRO A 58 -21.97 -36.76 14.41
N ALA A 59 -21.56 -37.91 13.87
CA ALA A 59 -21.05 -39.05 14.62
C ALA A 59 -19.79 -38.70 15.42
N SER A 60 -19.78 -39.12 16.69
CA SER A 60 -18.67 -39.08 17.61
C SER A 60 -17.60 -40.09 17.22
N VAL A 61 -16.48 -39.62 16.65
CA VAL A 61 -15.25 -40.41 16.53
C VAL A 61 -14.40 -40.18 17.77
N CYS A 62 -14.32 -41.21 18.60
CA CYS A 62 -13.44 -41.29 19.75
C CYS A 62 -12.00 -41.50 19.28
N VAL A 63 -11.12 -40.50 19.43
CA VAL A 63 -9.67 -40.67 19.27
C VAL A 63 -9.00 -40.41 20.63
N ARG A 64 -8.35 -41.46 21.14
CA ARG A 64 -7.62 -41.48 22.41
C ARG A 64 -6.42 -40.52 22.36
N PRO A 65 -6.12 -39.75 23.44
CA PRO A 65 -4.89 -38.98 23.51
C PRO A 65 -3.70 -39.90 23.87
N LEU A 66 -2.74 -40.02 22.96
CA LEU A 66 -1.41 -40.57 23.25
C LEU A 66 -0.60 -39.53 24.05
N ARG A 67 -0.42 -39.81 25.34
CA ARG A 67 0.57 -39.15 26.20
C ARG A 67 1.96 -39.56 25.74
N ASN A 68 2.78 -38.62 25.29
CA ASN A 68 4.24 -38.75 25.33
C ASN A 68 4.84 -37.41 25.76
N ALA A 69 5.01 -37.26 27.07
CA ALA A 69 5.78 -36.18 27.68
C ALA A 69 7.25 -36.61 27.74
N MET A 70 8.08 -36.10 26.83
CA MET A 70 9.54 -36.14 26.99
C MET A 70 9.94 -35.01 27.94
N LYS A 71 10.21 -35.36 29.20
CA LYS A 71 10.84 -34.49 30.18
C LYS A 71 12.33 -34.36 29.84
N LEU A 72 12.76 -33.23 29.27
CA LEU A 72 14.17 -32.85 29.31
C LEU A 72 14.46 -32.20 30.67
N ARG A 73 15.31 -32.87 31.46
CA ARG A 73 15.86 -32.35 32.72
C ARG A 73 16.92 -31.28 32.38
N ILE A 74 16.71 -30.08 32.90
CA ILE A 74 17.76 -29.05 32.99
C ILE A 74 18.37 -29.18 34.39
N SER A 75 19.67 -29.48 34.45
CA SER A 75 20.48 -29.41 35.67
C SER A 75 21.45 -28.22 35.54
N PRO A 76 21.56 -27.34 36.54
CA PRO A 76 22.54 -26.27 36.53
C PRO A 76 23.85 -26.73 37.20
N PRO A 77 25.01 -26.15 36.86
CA PRO A 77 26.14 -26.16 37.76
C PRO A 77 26.38 -24.76 38.34
N HIS A 78 26.39 -24.68 39.66
CA HIS A 78 27.12 -23.67 40.43
C HIS A 78 28.50 -24.26 40.79
N GLY A 79 29.55 -23.44 40.77
CA GLY A 79 30.71 -23.67 41.66
C GLY A 79 32.10 -23.25 41.17
N ARG A 80 32.49 -22.03 41.56
CA ARG A 80 33.82 -21.59 42.08
C ARG A 80 35.08 -21.55 41.18
N LEU A 81 35.53 -20.31 40.97
CA LEU A 81 36.86 -19.71 41.26
C LEU A 81 38.08 -20.64 41.48
N GLY A 82 39.13 -20.37 40.70
CA GLY A 82 40.53 -20.56 41.12
C GLY A 82 41.52 -20.71 39.96
N GLY A 83 42.50 -19.80 39.87
CA GLY A 83 43.83 -20.12 39.31
C GLY A 83 44.25 -19.40 38.02
N LEU A 84 45.06 -18.35 38.17
CA LEU A 84 45.96 -17.81 37.15
C LEU A 84 46.92 -18.92 36.64
N ALA A 85 47.09 -19.02 35.33
CA ALA A 85 48.33 -19.51 34.73
C ALA A 85 48.51 -18.91 33.33
N THR A 86 49.53 -18.07 33.22
CA THR A 86 50.08 -17.48 32.00
C THR A 86 50.79 -18.54 31.16
N VAL A 87 50.51 -18.60 29.85
CA VAL A 87 51.34 -19.34 28.89
C VAL A 87 51.73 -18.40 27.75
N ARG A 88 53.03 -18.12 27.67
CA ARG A 88 53.71 -17.39 26.61
C ARG A 88 53.69 -18.21 25.31
N ALA A 89 53.35 -17.57 24.20
CA ALA A 89 53.61 -18.08 22.86
C ALA A 89 55.06 -17.78 22.46
N ALA A 90 55.83 -18.82 22.13
CA ALA A 90 57.16 -18.73 21.57
C ALA A 90 57.10 -18.82 20.04
N SER A 91 57.67 -17.81 19.39
CA SER A 91 58.05 -17.76 17.97
C SER A 91 59.31 -18.59 17.74
N MET A 92 59.37 -19.38 16.66
CA MET A 92 60.60 -19.61 15.87
C MET A 92 60.27 -20.18 14.48
N ALA A 93 60.93 -19.58 13.48
CA ALA A 93 60.82 -19.80 12.04
C ALA A 93 61.52 -21.10 11.56
N PRO A 94 61.36 -21.45 10.27
CA PRO A 94 62.44 -22.07 9.53
C PRO A 94 62.93 -21.23 8.35
N ARG A 95 64.20 -21.49 8.06
CA ARG A 95 65.15 -20.78 7.21
C ARG A 95 65.04 -21.26 5.76
N VAL A 96 65.31 -20.32 4.85
CA VAL A 96 65.39 -20.46 3.39
C VAL A 96 66.55 -21.37 2.96
N VAL A 97 66.31 -22.23 1.96
CA VAL A 97 67.33 -22.66 0.97
C VAL A 97 66.69 -22.59 -0.41
N GLY A 98 67.36 -21.89 -1.32
CA GLY A 98 66.86 -21.53 -2.64
C GLY A 98 67.03 -22.61 -3.71
N GLY A 99 66.21 -22.50 -4.75
CA GLY A 99 66.36 -23.16 -6.04
C GLY A 99 65.51 -22.41 -7.08
N ARG A 100 66.17 -21.71 -8.00
CA ARG A 100 65.55 -20.93 -9.09
C ARG A 100 64.82 -21.87 -10.07
N ALA A 101 63.55 -21.58 -10.35
CA ALA A 101 62.91 -21.90 -11.62
C ALA A 101 61.86 -20.83 -11.93
N ALA A 102 62.01 -20.16 -13.07
CA ALA A 102 61.15 -19.08 -13.51
C ALA A 102 59.75 -19.60 -13.88
N ALA A 103 58.73 -19.22 -13.11
CA ALA A 103 57.33 -19.45 -13.44
C ALA A 103 56.66 -18.13 -13.83
N LYS A 104 56.17 -18.06 -15.07
CA LYS A 104 55.37 -16.96 -15.61
C LYS A 104 54.21 -16.64 -14.66
N GLY A 105 54.06 -15.37 -14.31
CA GLY A 105 53.00 -14.88 -13.44
C GLY A 105 51.62 -15.25 -13.98
N ARG A 106 50.91 -16.09 -13.22
CA ARG A 106 49.45 -16.10 -13.22
C ARG A 106 49.04 -15.11 -12.14
N THR A 107 48.55 -13.95 -12.56
CA THR A 107 47.63 -13.16 -11.75
C THR A 107 46.53 -14.09 -11.24
N PRO A 108 46.10 -13.98 -9.96
CA PRO A 108 44.87 -14.62 -9.56
C PRO A 108 43.78 -14.00 -10.44
N ALA A 109 43.16 -14.82 -11.28
CA ALA A 109 41.94 -14.42 -11.94
C ALA A 109 41.00 -13.99 -10.83
N VAL A 110 40.70 -12.68 -10.78
CA VAL A 110 39.48 -12.20 -10.16
C VAL A 110 38.40 -13.07 -10.81
N CYS A 111 37.81 -13.96 -10.02
CA CYS A 111 36.61 -14.66 -10.45
C CYS A 111 35.61 -13.55 -10.76
N CYS A 112 35.50 -13.20 -12.05
CA CYS A 112 34.36 -12.47 -12.56
C CYS A 112 33.16 -13.21 -12.00
N ALA A 113 32.39 -12.53 -11.15
CA ALA A 113 31.15 -13.05 -10.61
C ALA A 113 30.43 -13.74 -11.76
N ALA A 114 30.18 -15.04 -11.61
CA ALA A 114 29.40 -15.77 -12.58
C ALA A 114 28.12 -14.97 -12.79
N SER A 115 27.85 -14.56 -14.03
CA SER A 115 26.56 -14.01 -14.42
C SER A 115 25.51 -14.97 -13.85
N SER A 116 24.81 -14.54 -12.80
CA SER A 116 23.78 -15.36 -12.19
C SER A 116 22.76 -15.62 -13.28
N ALA A 117 22.45 -16.90 -13.52
CA ALA A 117 21.46 -17.26 -14.51
C ALA A 117 20.16 -16.52 -14.18
N LYS A 118 19.55 -15.88 -15.19
CA LYS A 118 18.31 -15.11 -15.04
C LYS A 118 17.27 -15.93 -14.27
N VAL A 119 16.78 -15.40 -13.15
CA VAL A 119 15.77 -16.08 -12.32
C VAL A 119 14.45 -16.12 -13.10
N PRO A 120 13.80 -17.29 -13.27
CA PRO A 120 12.50 -17.37 -13.92
C PRO A 120 11.43 -16.54 -13.16
N ASN A 121 10.59 -15.81 -13.88
CA ASN A 121 9.51 -15.00 -13.29
C ASN A 121 8.58 -15.84 -12.39
N ALA A 122 8.31 -17.09 -12.76
CA ALA A 122 7.52 -18.02 -11.95
C ALA A 122 8.16 -18.30 -10.58
N ARG A 123 9.50 -18.36 -10.50
CA ARG A 123 10.22 -18.55 -9.24
C ARG A 123 10.21 -17.29 -8.38
N LEU A 124 10.31 -16.11 -9.00
CA LEU A 124 10.13 -14.83 -8.30
C LEU A 124 8.72 -14.72 -7.72
N LEU A 125 7.70 -15.11 -8.49
CA LEU A 125 6.30 -15.12 -8.06
C LEU A 125 6.04 -16.09 -6.90
N GLU A 126 6.61 -17.29 -6.94
CA GLU A 126 6.51 -18.26 -5.85
C GLU A 126 7.00 -17.65 -4.52
N VAL A 127 8.17 -16.99 -4.56
CA VAL A 127 8.73 -16.34 -3.37
C VAL A 127 7.95 -15.10 -2.98
N ALA A 128 7.47 -14.28 -3.93
CA ALA A 128 6.61 -13.13 -3.62
C ALA A 128 5.31 -13.55 -2.92
N ARG A 129 4.70 -14.65 -3.36
CA ARG A 129 3.50 -15.21 -2.72
C ARG A 129 3.81 -15.71 -1.31
N HIS A 130 4.90 -16.44 -1.13
CA HIS A 130 5.31 -16.93 0.18
C HIS A 130 5.65 -15.78 1.14
N ALA A 131 6.38 -14.77 0.67
CA ALA A 131 6.74 -13.59 1.44
C ALA A 131 5.50 -12.79 1.84
N ALA A 132 4.55 -12.56 0.91
CA ALA A 132 3.28 -11.93 1.23
C ALA A 132 2.47 -12.76 2.25
N ASP A 133 2.45 -14.09 2.13
CA ASP A 133 1.76 -14.99 3.08
C ASP A 133 2.30 -14.86 4.50
N VAL A 134 3.63 -14.80 4.69
CA VAL A 134 4.22 -14.63 6.03
C VAL A 134 3.94 -13.24 6.60
N GLY A 135 3.97 -12.18 5.78
CA GLY A 135 3.58 -10.84 6.19
C GLY A 135 2.10 -10.78 6.59
N ALA A 136 1.22 -11.37 5.79
CA ALA A 136 -0.22 -11.43 6.07
C ALA A 136 -0.53 -12.22 7.35
N GLN A 137 0.24 -13.25 7.70
CA GLN A 137 0.09 -13.95 8.99
C GLN A 137 0.35 -13.01 10.18
N VAL A 138 1.36 -12.15 10.08
CA VAL A 138 1.66 -11.14 11.12
C VAL A 138 0.52 -10.13 11.23
N VAL A 139 0.06 -9.58 10.09
CA VAL A 139 -1.04 -8.61 10.04
C VAL A 139 -2.34 -9.23 10.57
N MET A 140 -2.69 -10.45 10.18
CA MET A 140 -3.87 -11.18 10.65
C MET A 140 -3.84 -11.38 12.17
N ALA A 141 -2.69 -11.78 12.72
CA ALA A 141 -2.51 -11.97 14.16
C ALA A 141 -2.65 -10.66 14.96
N ALA A 142 -2.54 -9.51 14.29
CA ALA A 142 -2.72 -8.20 14.87
C ALA A 142 -4.11 -7.60 14.62
N ALA A 143 -4.83 -7.99 13.55
CA ALA A 143 -6.01 -7.29 13.04
C ALA A 143 -7.08 -6.97 14.10
N ASP A 144 -7.42 -7.93 14.97
CA ASP A 144 -8.45 -7.76 16.01
C ASP A 144 -7.93 -7.29 17.37
N LYS A 145 -6.62 -7.06 17.50
CA LYS A 145 -6.03 -6.55 18.74
C LYS A 145 -6.34 -5.05 18.87
N PRO A 146 -6.63 -4.54 20.09
CA PRO A 146 -6.81 -3.12 20.33
C PRO A 146 -5.66 -2.29 19.76
N LYS A 147 -5.99 -1.20 19.06
CA LYS A 147 -5.03 -0.26 18.47
C LYS A 147 -4.96 0.99 19.34
N ASN A 148 -3.77 1.32 19.83
CA ASN A 148 -3.53 2.58 20.51
C ASN A 148 -3.12 3.59 19.45
N LEU A 149 -4.11 4.35 18.95
CA LEU A 149 -3.95 5.39 17.94
C LEU A 149 -3.34 6.65 18.58
N ALA A 150 -2.08 6.59 18.98
CA ALA A 150 -1.34 7.76 19.48
C ALA A 150 -0.48 8.34 18.36
N ARG A 151 -0.61 9.66 18.14
CA ARG A 151 0.03 10.40 17.05
C ARG A 151 1.57 10.38 17.19
N LYS A 152 2.28 10.26 16.06
CA LYS A 152 3.76 10.19 15.93
C LYS A 152 4.53 11.14 16.86
N GLU A 153 4.97 10.58 17.99
CA GLU A 153 6.34 10.54 18.54
C GLU A 153 6.35 9.51 19.69
N GLY A 154 6.56 8.22 19.36
CA GLY A 154 6.69 7.13 20.36
C GLY A 154 5.57 6.08 20.35
N THR A 155 5.76 5.08 19.47
CA THR A 155 5.09 3.75 19.36
C THR A 155 3.56 3.70 19.47
N ASP A 156 3.00 4.09 18.34
CA ASP A 156 1.75 3.69 17.71
C ASP A 156 1.78 2.16 17.39
N ILE A 157 0.75 1.40 17.78
CA ILE A 157 0.68 -0.07 17.58
C ILE A 157 0.75 -0.45 16.09
N VAL A 158 0.33 0.48 15.23
CA VAL A 158 0.32 0.24 13.80
C VAL A 158 1.76 0.05 13.32
N THR A 159 2.67 0.99 13.62
CA THR A 159 4.10 0.90 13.27
C THR A 159 4.80 -0.40 13.73
N GLU A 160 4.40 -0.98 14.87
CA GLU A 160 4.97 -2.27 15.31
C GLU A 160 4.54 -3.43 14.41
N THR A 161 3.28 -3.42 13.96
CA THR A 161 2.76 -4.44 13.03
C THR A 161 3.43 -4.29 11.67
N ASP A 162 3.51 -3.07 11.12
CA ASP A 162 4.21 -2.77 9.86
C ASP A 162 5.65 -3.30 9.90
N LYS A 163 6.41 -2.95 10.95
CA LYS A 163 7.81 -3.40 11.11
C LYS A 163 7.95 -4.91 11.26
N ALA A 164 7.09 -5.54 12.05
CA ALA A 164 7.15 -6.98 12.27
C ALA A 164 6.82 -7.76 10.98
N ALA A 165 5.83 -7.27 10.22
CA ALA A 165 5.48 -7.83 8.92
C ALA A 165 6.62 -7.63 7.91
N GLU A 166 7.21 -6.42 7.84
CA GLU A 166 8.35 -6.16 6.94
C GLU A 166 9.54 -7.08 7.25
N VAL A 167 9.92 -7.23 8.52
CA VAL A 167 11.00 -8.14 8.93
C VAL A 167 10.75 -9.57 8.46
N ALA A 168 9.52 -10.08 8.62
CA ALA A 168 9.16 -11.42 8.18
C ALA A 168 9.21 -11.58 6.66
N ILE A 169 8.73 -10.58 5.92
CA ILE A 169 8.74 -10.57 4.45
C ILE A 169 10.19 -10.52 3.93
N VAL A 170 11.01 -9.60 4.45
CA VAL A 170 12.42 -9.43 4.06
C VAL A 170 13.22 -10.69 4.33
N ASP A 171 13.05 -11.31 5.51
CA ASP A 171 13.72 -12.56 5.87
C ASP A 171 13.35 -13.70 4.91
N ALA A 172 12.06 -13.85 4.54
CA ALA A 172 11.62 -14.84 3.57
C ALA A 172 12.24 -14.62 2.19
N ILE A 173 12.33 -13.37 1.75
CA ILE A 173 12.95 -12.99 0.47
C ILE A 173 14.45 -13.30 0.47
N LEU A 174 15.19 -12.81 1.47
CA LEU A 174 16.65 -12.94 1.51
C LEU A 174 17.11 -14.39 1.78
N LYS A 175 16.28 -15.23 2.40
CA LYS A 175 16.52 -16.68 2.46
C LYS A 175 16.48 -17.35 1.09
N ALA A 176 15.57 -16.92 0.22
CA ALA A 176 15.44 -17.47 -1.13
C ALA A 176 16.43 -16.83 -2.12
N PHE A 177 16.73 -15.54 -1.92
CA PHE A 177 17.58 -14.73 -2.78
C PHE A 177 18.52 -13.84 -1.95
N PRO A 178 19.62 -14.39 -1.40
CA PRO A 178 20.54 -13.65 -0.54
C PRO A 178 21.19 -12.43 -1.22
N ASP A 179 21.33 -12.48 -2.54
CA ASP A 179 22.01 -11.46 -3.34
C ASP A 179 21.05 -10.44 -3.99
N HIS A 180 19.76 -10.41 -3.63
CA HIS A 180 18.80 -9.44 -4.19
C HIS A 180 18.74 -8.15 -3.34
N ALA A 181 18.30 -7.04 -3.96
CA ALA A 181 18.04 -5.78 -3.28
C ALA A 181 16.59 -5.75 -2.75
N VAL A 182 16.37 -5.04 -1.65
CA VAL A 182 15.04 -4.86 -1.06
C VAL A 182 14.82 -3.39 -0.68
N LEU A 183 13.67 -2.85 -1.06
CA LEU A 183 13.17 -1.52 -0.69
C LEU A 183 11.85 -1.69 0.07
N GLY A 184 11.90 -1.60 1.40
CA GLY A 184 10.73 -1.60 2.27
C GLY A 184 10.27 -0.19 2.63
N GLU A 185 8.99 -0.02 2.95
CA GLU A 185 8.44 1.24 3.45
C GLU A 185 9.08 1.69 4.77
N GLU A 186 9.23 0.76 5.71
CA GLU A 186 9.65 1.06 7.09
C GLU A 186 11.17 1.04 7.24
N GLY A 187 11.83 0.06 6.61
CA GLY A 187 13.27 -0.18 6.71
C GLY A 187 14.11 0.46 5.62
N GLY A 188 13.49 0.96 4.55
CA GLY A 188 14.20 1.53 3.41
C GLY A 188 14.98 0.49 2.60
N MET A 189 16.17 0.88 2.11
CA MET A 189 17.00 0.01 1.26
C MET A 189 17.82 -0.98 2.09
N SER A 190 17.81 -2.25 1.68
CA SER A 190 18.63 -3.34 2.25
C SER A 190 18.98 -4.39 1.18
N GLY A 191 19.71 -5.44 1.57
CA GLY A 191 20.21 -6.46 0.64
C GLY A 191 21.38 -5.97 -0.21
N ASN A 192 21.60 -6.59 -1.37
CA ASN A 192 22.66 -6.18 -2.30
C ASN A 192 22.13 -5.15 -3.30
N PRO A 193 22.49 -3.87 -3.16
CA PRO A 193 21.94 -2.83 -4.01
C PRO A 193 22.38 -2.89 -5.49
N ALA A 194 23.45 -3.63 -5.80
CA ALA A 194 23.90 -3.85 -7.17
C ALA A 194 23.09 -4.94 -7.90
N SER A 195 22.12 -5.57 -7.22
CA SER A 195 21.24 -6.57 -7.81
C SER A 195 20.40 -5.99 -8.95
N GLU A 196 20.23 -6.76 -10.03
CA GLU A 196 19.26 -6.42 -11.09
C GLU A 196 17.79 -6.55 -10.63
N TYR A 197 17.57 -7.25 -9.51
CA TYR A 197 16.27 -7.46 -8.87
C TYR A 197 16.13 -6.58 -7.63
N LEU A 198 15.02 -5.83 -7.58
CA LEU A 198 14.61 -5.04 -6.43
C LEU A 198 13.23 -5.51 -5.95
N TRP A 199 13.16 -5.97 -4.71
CA TRP A 199 11.89 -6.28 -4.05
C TRP A 199 11.34 -5.02 -3.40
N CYS A 200 10.16 -4.56 -3.83
CA CYS A 200 9.47 -3.43 -3.22
C CYS A 200 8.39 -3.98 -2.27
N ILE A 201 8.44 -3.60 -1.00
CA ILE A 201 7.59 -4.16 0.06
C ILE A 201 6.81 -3.06 0.73
N ASP A 202 5.49 -3.18 0.70
CA ASP A 202 4.61 -2.48 1.63
C ASP A 202 4.02 -3.53 2.59
N PRO A 203 4.48 -3.55 3.85
CA PRO A 203 4.04 -4.54 4.82
C PRO A 203 2.59 -4.35 5.27
N LEU A 204 2.01 -3.16 5.09
CA LEU A 204 0.64 -2.84 5.48
C LEU A 204 0.14 -1.56 4.76
N ASP A 205 -0.23 -1.71 3.49
CA ASP A 205 -0.89 -0.68 2.71
C ASP A 205 -2.33 -0.49 3.24
N GLY A 206 -2.74 0.75 3.45
CA GLY A 206 -3.99 1.06 4.16
C GLY A 206 -3.84 1.01 5.68
N THR A 207 -2.69 1.41 6.21
CA THR A 207 -2.38 1.60 7.63
C THR A 207 -3.54 2.24 8.42
N VAL A 208 -4.16 3.29 7.87
CA VAL A 208 -5.31 3.99 8.49
C VAL A 208 -6.53 3.07 8.57
N ASN A 209 -6.82 2.31 7.51
CA ASN A 209 -7.93 1.35 7.50
C ASN A 209 -7.72 0.28 8.56
N PHE A 210 -6.53 -0.31 8.62
CA PHE A 210 -6.17 -1.29 9.65
C PHE A 210 -6.33 -0.74 11.06
N ALA A 211 -5.85 0.49 11.29
CA ALA A 211 -5.90 1.16 12.58
C ALA A 211 -7.33 1.37 13.08
N HIS A 212 -8.28 1.57 12.17
CA HIS A 212 -9.70 1.77 12.44
C HIS A 212 -10.55 0.50 12.31
N GLY A 213 -9.96 -0.65 11.97
CA GLY A 213 -10.71 -1.88 11.67
C GLY A 213 -11.62 -1.74 10.44
N TYR A 214 -11.30 -0.83 9.52
CA TYR A 214 -11.99 -0.67 8.25
C TYR A 214 -11.40 -1.64 7.22
N PRO A 215 -12.20 -2.32 6.38
CA PRO A 215 -11.69 -3.25 5.38
C PRO A 215 -10.95 -2.55 4.23
N GLY A 216 -10.13 -3.30 3.50
CA GLY A 216 -9.37 -2.75 2.37
C GLY A 216 -7.98 -2.26 2.77
N PHE A 217 -7.31 -2.97 3.69
CA PHE A 217 -5.86 -2.89 3.87
C PHE A 217 -5.22 -4.17 3.32
N ASN A 218 -3.93 -4.14 2.99
CA ASN A 218 -3.27 -5.25 2.33
C ASN A 218 -1.76 -5.35 2.63
N VAL A 219 -1.18 -6.50 2.34
CA VAL A 219 0.27 -6.69 2.25
C VAL A 219 0.63 -6.75 0.77
N SER A 220 1.61 -5.98 0.33
CA SER A 220 2.05 -5.88 -1.06
C SER A 220 3.54 -6.22 -1.20
N VAL A 221 3.84 -7.21 -2.05
CA VAL A 221 5.21 -7.65 -2.35
C VAL A 221 5.39 -7.70 -3.85
N GLY A 222 6.16 -6.74 -4.39
CA GLY A 222 6.47 -6.63 -5.81
C GLY A 222 7.95 -6.86 -6.09
N VAL A 223 8.27 -7.36 -7.29
CA VAL A 223 9.65 -7.55 -7.74
C VAL A 223 9.84 -6.81 -9.04
N LEU A 224 10.81 -5.93 -9.07
CA LEU A 224 11.30 -5.28 -10.26
C LEU A 224 12.53 -6.03 -10.76
N ARG A 225 12.64 -6.19 -12.08
CA ARG A 225 13.89 -6.53 -12.75
C ARG A 225 14.18 -5.43 -13.75
N HIS A 226 15.30 -4.75 -13.58
CA HIS A 226 15.58 -3.52 -14.34
C HIS A 226 14.34 -2.59 -14.34
N ALA A 227 13.95 -2.07 -13.15
CA ALA A 227 12.75 -1.22 -12.85
C ALA A 227 11.41 -1.63 -13.48
N THR A 228 11.35 -2.80 -14.09
CA THR A 228 10.15 -3.32 -14.72
C THR A 228 9.54 -4.31 -13.75
N ALA A 229 8.28 -4.13 -13.39
CA ALA A 229 7.59 -5.08 -12.54
C ALA A 229 7.50 -6.43 -13.27
N VAL A 230 8.03 -7.50 -12.65
CA VAL A 230 8.11 -8.83 -13.27
C VAL A 230 7.34 -9.91 -12.50
N ALA A 231 7.08 -9.70 -11.21
CA ALA A 231 6.26 -10.57 -10.38
C ALA A 231 5.72 -9.79 -9.18
N GLY A 232 4.54 -10.14 -8.69
CA GLY A 232 3.93 -9.46 -7.56
C GLY A 232 2.82 -10.27 -6.90
N CYS A 233 2.63 -10.05 -5.61
CA CYS A 233 1.53 -10.60 -4.83
C CYS A 233 0.97 -9.52 -3.90
N VAL A 234 -0.35 -9.41 -3.86
CA VAL A 234 -1.09 -8.55 -2.93
C VAL A 234 -2.08 -9.42 -2.16
N ILE A 235 -2.05 -9.36 -0.83
CA ILE A 235 -3.02 -10.04 0.04
C ILE A 235 -3.88 -8.98 0.71
N GLU A 236 -5.11 -8.84 0.21
CA GLU A 236 -6.09 -7.89 0.71
C GLU A 236 -6.91 -8.51 1.85
N PHE A 237 -7.07 -7.75 2.93
CA PHE A 237 -7.94 -8.09 4.05
C PHE A 237 -9.32 -7.46 3.88
N VAL A 238 -10.34 -8.31 3.91
CA VAL A 238 -11.74 -7.92 3.78
C VAL A 238 -12.59 -8.46 4.91
N GLY A 239 -13.79 -7.90 5.08
CA GLY A 239 -14.68 -8.25 6.17
C GLY A 239 -14.73 -7.13 7.20
N ALA A 240 -14.66 -7.51 8.47
CA ALA A 240 -14.76 -6.61 9.60
C ALA A 240 -14.04 -7.22 10.82
N PRO A 241 -13.83 -6.47 11.91
CA PRO A 241 -13.27 -7.00 13.15
C PRO A 241 -14.00 -8.27 13.61
N GLY A 242 -13.24 -9.35 13.83
CA GLY A 242 -13.75 -10.68 14.20
C GLY A 242 -14.22 -11.59 13.04
N ASP A 243 -14.21 -11.13 11.79
CA ASP A 243 -14.52 -11.93 10.58
C ASP A 243 -13.66 -11.50 9.38
N TRP A 244 -12.34 -11.40 9.61
CA TRP A 244 -11.39 -11.10 8.55
C TRP A 244 -11.20 -12.28 7.60
N ARG A 245 -11.21 -11.98 6.31
CA ARG A 245 -10.91 -12.92 5.22
C ARG A 245 -9.83 -12.30 4.34
N MET A 246 -9.10 -13.15 3.62
CA MET A 246 -8.05 -12.71 2.71
C MET A 246 -8.44 -13.00 1.27
N ARG A 247 -8.15 -12.05 0.37
CA ARG A 247 -8.13 -12.26 -1.09
C ARG A 247 -6.69 -12.12 -1.56
N LYS A 248 -6.19 -13.11 -2.28
CA LYS A 248 -4.81 -13.13 -2.78
C LYS A 248 -4.77 -12.90 -4.28
N TYR A 249 -4.24 -11.75 -4.68
CA TYR A 249 -3.97 -11.38 -6.05
C TYR A 249 -2.50 -11.59 -6.38
N TYR A 250 -2.19 -12.17 -7.53
CA TYR A 250 -0.81 -12.38 -7.92
C TYR A 250 -0.66 -12.52 -9.43
N ALA A 251 0.49 -12.10 -9.94
CA ALA A 251 0.84 -12.20 -11.34
C ALA A 251 2.35 -12.21 -11.52
N CYS A 252 2.80 -12.74 -12.65
CA CYS A 252 4.15 -12.52 -13.13
C CYS A 252 4.13 -12.31 -14.63
N ARG A 253 5.14 -11.63 -15.15
CA ARG A 253 5.14 -11.19 -16.53
C ARG A 253 5.03 -12.36 -17.52
N ASN A 254 4.06 -12.29 -18.42
CA ASN A 254 3.60 -13.32 -19.36
C ASN A 254 2.96 -14.56 -18.69
N GLY A 255 2.47 -14.43 -17.46
CA GLY A 255 1.84 -15.51 -16.68
C GLY A 255 0.34 -15.32 -16.46
N GLY A 256 -0.20 -14.15 -16.81
CA GLY A 256 -1.56 -13.75 -16.50
C GLY A 256 -1.74 -13.37 -15.03
N ALA A 257 -2.83 -12.66 -14.76
CA ALA A 257 -3.23 -12.28 -13.40
C ALA A 257 -4.22 -13.28 -12.80
N MET A 258 -4.08 -13.55 -11.51
CA MET A 258 -4.90 -14.50 -10.78
C MET A 258 -5.39 -13.89 -9.46
N ARG A 259 -6.60 -14.28 -9.05
CA ARG A 259 -7.10 -14.13 -7.69
C ARG A 259 -7.50 -15.49 -7.13
N ASP A 260 -6.86 -15.91 -6.04
CA ASP A 260 -7.16 -17.17 -5.35
C ASP A 260 -7.20 -18.39 -6.31
N GLY A 261 -6.27 -18.43 -7.28
CA GLY A 261 -6.18 -19.49 -8.28
C GLY A 261 -7.12 -19.35 -9.48
N LYS A 262 -7.94 -18.30 -9.55
CA LYS A 262 -8.84 -18.02 -10.68
C LYS A 262 -8.27 -16.89 -11.54
N PRO A 263 -8.24 -17.02 -12.88
CA PRO A 263 -7.85 -15.93 -13.77
C PRO A 263 -8.74 -14.71 -13.60
N ILE A 264 -8.15 -13.52 -13.72
CA ILE A 264 -8.86 -12.24 -13.70
C ILE A 264 -8.45 -11.40 -14.92
N SER A 265 -9.30 -10.43 -15.26
CA SER A 265 -9.04 -9.47 -16.34
C SER A 265 -9.73 -8.15 -16.02
N VAL A 266 -9.19 -7.05 -16.57
CA VAL A 266 -9.87 -5.75 -16.53
C VAL A 266 -11.28 -5.84 -17.15
N SER A 267 -12.12 -4.86 -16.83
CA SER A 267 -13.48 -4.80 -17.36
C SER A 267 -13.50 -4.50 -18.87
N GLY A 268 -14.62 -4.86 -19.52
CA GLY A 268 -14.89 -4.50 -20.92
C GLY A 268 -15.61 -3.17 -21.12
N THR A 269 -15.64 -2.29 -20.11
CA THR A 269 -16.36 -1.01 -20.15
C THR A 269 -15.81 -0.11 -21.25
N LYS A 270 -16.68 0.38 -22.14
CA LYS A 270 -16.30 1.14 -23.34
C LYS A 270 -16.47 2.65 -23.21
N GLU A 271 -17.33 3.08 -22.30
CA GLU A 271 -17.73 4.47 -22.15
C GLU A 271 -17.41 4.99 -20.76
N LEU A 272 -16.80 6.18 -20.70
CA LEU A 272 -16.39 6.79 -19.43
C LEU A 272 -17.59 7.01 -18.48
N ARG A 273 -18.77 7.34 -19.02
CA ARG A 273 -20.01 7.49 -18.24
C ARG A 273 -20.48 6.22 -17.53
N ASP A 274 -20.06 5.07 -18.03
CA ASP A 274 -20.42 3.77 -17.46
C ASP A 274 -19.36 3.27 -16.47
N ALA A 275 -18.18 3.90 -16.46
CA ALA A 275 -17.04 3.52 -15.65
C ALA A 275 -17.23 3.84 -14.16
N VAL A 276 -16.63 3.02 -13.30
CA VAL A 276 -16.34 3.28 -11.90
C VAL A 276 -14.85 3.56 -11.79
N VAL A 277 -14.49 4.69 -11.16
CA VAL A 277 -13.09 5.14 -11.06
C VAL A 277 -12.62 5.11 -9.63
N ALA A 278 -11.55 4.37 -9.36
CA ALA A 278 -10.84 4.40 -8.09
C ALA A 278 -9.81 5.53 -8.05
N THR A 279 -9.62 6.13 -6.87
CA THR A 279 -8.61 7.17 -6.64
C THR A 279 -8.33 7.31 -5.14
N GLU A 280 -7.25 8.02 -4.79
CA GLU A 280 -7.03 8.53 -3.42
C GLU A 280 -6.69 10.02 -3.44
N LEU A 281 -6.86 10.68 -2.29
CA LEU A 281 -6.53 12.09 -2.13
C LEU A 281 -5.13 12.28 -1.54
N SER A 282 -4.47 13.35 -1.97
CA SER A 282 -3.15 13.72 -1.45
C SER A 282 -3.18 14.12 0.02
N TRP A 283 -2.11 13.77 0.75
CA TRP A 283 -1.82 14.28 2.09
C TRP A 283 -1.19 15.67 2.09
N TYR A 284 -0.81 16.21 0.92
CA TYR A 284 -0.17 17.52 0.78
C TYR A 284 -1.21 18.64 0.59
N PRO A 285 -1.38 19.56 1.56
CA PRO A 285 -2.47 20.54 1.51
C PRO A 285 -2.46 21.45 0.29
N LYS A 286 -1.27 21.77 -0.22
CA LYS A 286 -1.09 22.60 -1.44
C LYS A 286 -1.65 21.94 -2.70
N GLN A 287 -1.83 20.62 -2.69
CA GLN A 287 -2.37 19.87 -3.81
C GLN A 287 -3.89 19.70 -3.73
N TRP A 288 -4.51 19.85 -2.55
CA TRP A 288 -5.95 19.60 -2.36
C TRP A 288 -6.87 20.31 -3.38
N PRO A 289 -6.66 21.58 -3.77
CA PRO A 289 -7.52 22.23 -4.75
C PRO A 289 -7.53 21.51 -6.11
N PHE A 290 -6.38 21.00 -6.57
CA PHE A 290 -6.27 20.26 -7.83
C PHE A 290 -6.98 18.92 -7.74
N PHE A 291 -6.80 18.18 -6.65
CA PHE A 291 -7.44 16.88 -6.46
C PHE A 291 -8.95 16.99 -6.29
N GLN A 292 -9.43 18.04 -5.61
CA GLN A 292 -10.87 18.33 -5.48
C GLN A 292 -11.49 18.66 -6.84
N ARG A 293 -10.80 19.46 -7.67
CA ARG A 293 -11.22 19.72 -9.06
C ARG A 293 -11.24 18.42 -9.86
N LEU A 294 -10.17 17.62 -9.80
CA LEU A 294 -10.09 16.34 -10.54
C LEU A 294 -11.21 15.37 -10.13
N HIS A 295 -11.45 15.24 -8.82
CA HIS A 295 -12.55 14.43 -8.30
C HIS A 295 -13.92 14.95 -8.78
N THR A 296 -14.10 16.27 -8.85
CA THR A 296 -15.33 16.89 -9.39
C THR A 296 -15.49 16.54 -10.88
N GLU A 297 -14.44 16.68 -11.69
CA GLU A 297 -14.49 16.36 -13.12
C GLU A 297 -14.87 14.90 -13.38
N PHE A 298 -14.30 13.95 -12.61
CA PHE A 298 -14.67 12.54 -12.70
C PHE A 298 -16.10 12.30 -12.22
N THR A 299 -16.50 12.85 -11.06
CA THR A 299 -17.85 12.64 -10.50
C THR A 299 -18.96 13.05 -11.47
N GLN A 300 -18.71 14.04 -12.33
CA GLN A 300 -19.65 14.48 -13.37
C GLN A 300 -19.66 13.58 -14.61
N ARG A 301 -18.61 12.79 -14.84
CA ARG A 301 -18.37 12.03 -16.08
C ARG A 301 -18.49 10.54 -15.94
N VAL A 302 -18.47 9.99 -14.72
CA VAL A 302 -18.42 8.54 -14.47
C VAL A 302 -19.61 8.07 -13.64
N ARG A 303 -19.85 6.76 -13.62
CA ARG A 303 -20.94 6.14 -12.85
C ARG A 303 -20.72 6.26 -11.34
N GLY A 304 -19.47 6.32 -10.91
CA GLY A 304 -19.13 6.63 -9.52
C GLY A 304 -17.64 6.56 -9.25
N THR A 305 -17.23 7.17 -8.14
CA THR A 305 -15.86 7.14 -7.66
C THR A 305 -15.71 6.20 -6.45
N ARG A 306 -14.52 5.65 -6.25
CA ARG A 306 -14.15 4.83 -5.08
C ARG A 306 -12.83 5.34 -4.50
N MET A 307 -12.75 5.34 -3.17
CA MET A 307 -11.54 5.61 -2.42
C MET A 307 -11.49 4.54 -1.33
N CYS A 308 -10.69 3.49 -1.54
CA CYS A 308 -10.64 2.37 -0.60
C CYS A 308 -9.58 2.56 0.48
N GLY A 309 -8.67 3.53 0.33
CA GLY A 309 -7.63 3.86 1.29
C GLY A 309 -6.34 3.03 1.14
N ALA A 310 -6.20 2.24 0.07
CA ALA A 310 -5.04 1.39 -0.18
C ALA A 310 -4.73 1.28 -1.69
N ALA A 311 -3.52 1.68 -2.08
CA ALA A 311 -3.14 1.82 -3.48
C ALA A 311 -3.01 0.47 -4.21
N ALA A 312 -2.38 -0.52 -3.57
CA ALA A 312 -2.19 -1.85 -4.14
C ALA A 312 -3.53 -2.59 -4.29
N ALA A 313 -4.45 -2.40 -3.34
CA ALA A 313 -5.81 -2.94 -3.44
C ALA A 313 -6.59 -2.32 -4.62
N ASN A 314 -6.53 -1.00 -4.81
CA ASN A 314 -7.18 -0.32 -5.95
C ASN A 314 -6.69 -0.88 -7.30
N LEU A 315 -5.38 -1.14 -7.45
CA LEU A 315 -4.83 -1.77 -8.65
C LEU A 315 -5.33 -3.21 -8.85
N CYS A 316 -5.49 -3.98 -7.77
CA CYS A 316 -6.06 -5.33 -7.84
C CYS A 316 -7.56 -5.31 -8.19
N HIS A 317 -8.31 -4.35 -7.66
CA HIS A 317 -9.73 -4.17 -8.01
C HIS A 317 -9.89 -3.80 -9.49
N LEU A 318 -8.97 -2.99 -10.05
CA LEU A 318 -8.91 -2.73 -11.49
C LEU A 318 -8.61 -4.02 -12.27
N ALA A 319 -7.61 -4.78 -11.84
CA ALA A 319 -7.21 -6.04 -12.46
C ALA A 319 -8.34 -7.09 -12.48
N GLU A 320 -9.24 -7.05 -11.50
CA GLU A 320 -10.43 -7.90 -11.43
C GLU A 320 -11.66 -7.30 -12.15
N GLY A 321 -11.56 -6.09 -12.69
CA GLY A 321 -12.66 -5.39 -13.35
C GLY A 321 -13.77 -4.95 -12.38
N MET A 322 -13.48 -4.84 -11.08
CA MET A 322 -14.39 -4.26 -10.08
C MET A 322 -14.49 -2.74 -10.21
N VAL A 323 -13.41 -2.12 -10.69
CA VAL A 323 -13.36 -0.73 -11.14
C VAL A 323 -12.79 -0.71 -12.56
N ASP A 324 -13.07 0.35 -13.30
CA ASP A 324 -12.74 0.45 -14.73
C ASP A 324 -11.51 1.31 -14.98
N ALA A 325 -11.23 2.25 -14.07
CA ALA A 325 -10.00 3.04 -14.08
C ALA A 325 -9.54 3.33 -12.66
N TYR A 326 -8.25 3.60 -12.53
CA TYR A 326 -7.59 4.05 -11.32
C TYR A 326 -6.62 5.16 -11.67
N TRP A 327 -6.68 6.25 -10.92
CA TRP A 327 -5.64 7.27 -10.95
C TRP A 327 -5.23 7.62 -9.53
N GLN A 328 -3.95 7.85 -9.32
CA GLN A 328 -3.44 8.30 -8.04
C GLN A 328 -2.13 9.04 -8.23
N PHE A 329 -1.85 9.93 -7.28
CA PHE A 329 -0.63 10.69 -7.20
C PHE A 329 0.10 10.40 -5.89
N ASN A 330 1.38 10.76 -5.84
CA ASN A 330 2.29 10.61 -4.72
C ASN A 330 2.57 9.16 -4.29
N LEU A 331 2.33 8.19 -5.17
CA LEU A 331 2.69 6.79 -4.96
C LEU A 331 4.20 6.60 -4.85
N LYS A 332 4.59 5.72 -3.95
CA LYS A 332 5.95 5.21 -3.78
C LYS A 332 6.08 3.84 -4.47
N PRO A 333 7.31 3.34 -4.71
CA PRO A 333 7.49 2.08 -5.42
C PRO A 333 6.85 0.86 -4.75
N TRP A 334 6.77 0.83 -3.42
CA TRP A 334 6.15 -0.26 -2.67
C TRP A 334 4.61 -0.27 -2.76
N ASP A 335 3.98 0.91 -2.84
CA ASP A 335 2.55 1.06 -3.11
C ASP A 335 2.12 0.48 -4.47
N ALA A 336 3.04 0.48 -5.45
CA ALA A 336 2.72 0.24 -6.85
C ALA A 336 3.25 -1.09 -7.42
N ALA A 337 4.47 -1.51 -7.05
CA ALA A 337 5.19 -2.55 -7.79
C ALA A 337 4.42 -3.87 -7.96
N ALA A 338 3.75 -4.36 -6.92
CA ALA A 338 2.96 -5.59 -7.00
C ALA A 338 1.66 -5.38 -7.80
N GLY A 339 0.91 -4.31 -7.49
CA GLY A 339 -0.35 -4.00 -8.15
C GLY A 339 -0.19 -3.73 -9.65
N VAL A 340 0.92 -3.11 -10.06
CA VAL A 340 1.22 -2.78 -11.46
C VAL A 340 1.35 -4.03 -12.32
N VAL A 341 2.19 -5.01 -11.94
CA VAL A 341 2.31 -6.25 -12.72
C VAL A 341 1.02 -7.07 -12.71
N ILE A 342 0.25 -7.02 -11.61
CA ILE A 342 -1.07 -7.65 -11.54
C ILE A 342 -2.05 -6.99 -12.53
N ALA A 343 -2.09 -5.66 -12.59
CA ALA A 343 -2.96 -4.93 -13.50
C ALA A 343 -2.56 -5.11 -14.97
N GLU A 344 -1.27 -4.99 -15.30
CA GLU A 344 -0.77 -5.20 -16.67
C GLU A 344 -1.08 -6.61 -17.19
N GLU A 345 -0.84 -7.65 -16.38
CA GLU A 345 -1.13 -9.04 -16.75
C GLU A 345 -2.63 -9.36 -16.80
N ALA A 346 -3.48 -8.50 -16.22
CA ALA A 346 -4.93 -8.54 -16.37
C ALA A 346 -5.43 -7.77 -17.61
N GLY A 347 -4.54 -7.12 -18.36
CA GLY A 347 -4.85 -6.34 -19.56
C GLY A 347 -5.05 -4.85 -19.32
N ALA A 348 -4.60 -4.31 -18.18
CA ALA A 348 -4.62 -2.86 -17.96
C ALA A 348 -3.52 -2.16 -18.77
N ARG A 349 -3.85 -0.98 -19.30
CA ARG A 349 -2.91 -0.02 -19.88
C ARG A 349 -2.58 1.05 -18.83
N LEU A 350 -1.29 1.37 -18.70
CA LEU A 350 -0.77 2.31 -17.70
C LEU A 350 -0.06 3.49 -18.36
N ALA A 351 -0.17 4.66 -17.75
CA ALA A 351 0.62 5.85 -18.03
C ALA A 351 0.78 6.70 -16.77
N THR A 352 1.67 7.68 -16.83
CA THR A 352 1.63 8.81 -15.89
C THR A 352 0.38 9.67 -16.16
N ALA A 353 0.02 10.55 -15.22
CA ALA A 353 -1.21 11.36 -15.35
C ALA A 353 -1.22 12.32 -16.56
N ASN A 354 -0.05 12.65 -17.12
CA ASN A 354 0.15 13.42 -18.35
C ASN A 354 0.32 12.55 -19.61
N GLY A 355 0.07 11.23 -19.52
CA GLY A 355 0.07 10.34 -20.68
C GLY A 355 1.44 9.82 -21.12
N THR A 356 2.51 10.07 -20.36
CA THR A 356 3.84 9.51 -20.67
C THR A 356 3.96 8.06 -20.18
N ALA A 357 4.97 7.34 -20.68
CA ALA A 357 5.22 5.96 -20.28
C ALA A 357 5.45 5.87 -18.76
N TYR A 358 4.71 4.98 -18.10
CA TYR A 358 4.75 4.81 -16.66
C TYR A 358 5.94 3.95 -16.20
N SER A 359 6.53 4.35 -15.08
CA SER A 359 7.46 3.59 -14.25
C SER A 359 6.96 3.55 -12.81
N VAL A 360 7.26 2.47 -12.10
CA VAL A 360 6.95 2.32 -10.65
C VAL A 360 7.60 3.39 -9.76
N PHE A 361 8.57 4.14 -10.29
CA PHE A 361 9.20 5.27 -9.60
C PHE A 361 8.50 6.61 -9.85
N ASP A 362 7.54 6.66 -10.79
CA ASP A 362 6.74 7.84 -11.04
C ASP A 362 5.74 8.09 -9.91
N ARG A 363 5.49 9.38 -9.65
CA ARG A 363 4.58 9.82 -8.59
C ARG A 363 3.15 9.98 -9.05
N SER A 364 2.81 9.58 -10.27
CA SER A 364 1.45 9.62 -10.76
C SER A 364 1.21 8.40 -11.62
N ILE A 365 0.05 7.79 -11.45
CA ILE A 365 -0.39 6.67 -12.28
C ILE A 365 -1.80 6.96 -12.78
N VAL A 366 -2.04 6.56 -14.02
CA VAL A 366 -3.34 6.29 -14.60
C VAL A 366 -3.28 4.85 -15.10
N ALA A 367 -4.23 4.03 -14.67
CA ALA A 367 -4.35 2.63 -15.06
C ALA A 367 -5.81 2.34 -15.41
N THR A 368 -6.07 1.71 -16.55
CA THR A 368 -7.44 1.40 -16.99
C THR A 368 -7.43 0.34 -18.10
N ASN A 369 -8.59 -0.06 -18.61
CA ASN A 369 -8.69 -0.84 -19.84
C ASN A 369 -8.38 0.03 -21.08
N ASP A 370 -8.19 -0.59 -22.24
CA ASP A 370 -7.86 0.15 -23.48
C ASP A 370 -8.97 1.12 -23.92
N ALA A 371 -10.24 0.79 -23.67
CA ALA A 371 -11.37 1.47 -24.27
C ALA A 371 -11.64 2.86 -23.66
N VAL A 372 -11.34 3.07 -22.38
CA VAL A 372 -11.51 4.37 -21.72
C VAL A 372 -10.20 5.10 -21.44
N PHE A 373 -9.06 4.55 -21.85
CA PHE A 373 -7.72 5.09 -21.57
C PHE A 373 -7.55 6.57 -21.96
N GLU A 374 -7.80 6.91 -23.22
CA GLU A 374 -7.61 8.29 -23.70
C GLU A 374 -8.60 9.25 -23.00
N LYS A 375 -9.84 8.80 -22.76
CA LYS A 375 -10.87 9.59 -22.06
C LYS A 375 -10.49 9.90 -20.61
N VAL A 376 -9.75 9.01 -19.94
CA VAL A 376 -9.24 9.26 -18.58
C VAL A 376 -8.09 10.26 -18.63
N LEU A 377 -7.17 10.14 -19.59
CA LEU A 377 -6.04 11.07 -19.76
C LEU A 377 -6.48 12.50 -20.12
N GLU A 378 -7.53 12.65 -20.92
CA GLU A 378 -8.15 13.95 -21.22
C GLU A 378 -8.59 14.69 -19.94
N VAL A 379 -8.92 13.96 -18.88
CA VAL A 379 -9.33 14.53 -17.59
C VAL A 379 -8.12 14.77 -16.67
N THR A 380 -7.15 13.84 -16.61
CA THR A 380 -6.00 13.95 -15.68
C THR A 380 -4.88 14.86 -16.19
N GLY A 381 -4.63 14.87 -17.50
CA GLY A 381 -3.49 15.55 -18.13
C GLY A 381 -3.44 17.06 -17.84
N PRO A 382 -4.51 17.82 -18.14
CA PRO A 382 -4.53 19.26 -17.93
C PRO A 382 -4.27 19.65 -16.47
N LEU A 383 -4.85 18.92 -15.51
CA LEU A 383 -4.65 19.22 -14.09
C LEU A 383 -3.24 18.87 -13.60
N MET A 384 -2.59 17.86 -14.19
CA MET A 384 -1.19 17.56 -13.88
C MET A 384 -0.25 18.64 -14.39
N GLU A 385 -0.50 19.19 -15.58
CA GLU A 385 0.24 20.33 -16.11
C GLU A 385 0.07 21.57 -15.22
N GLU A 386 -1.16 21.89 -14.82
CA GLU A 386 -1.41 23.00 -13.89
C GLU A 386 -0.69 22.79 -12.54
N MET A 387 -0.65 21.56 -12.01
CA MET A 387 0.08 21.25 -10.78
C MET A 387 1.59 21.43 -10.93
N HIS A 388 2.14 21.07 -12.09
CA HIS A 388 3.54 21.26 -12.42
C HIS A 388 3.88 22.75 -12.50
N ASP A 389 3.08 23.53 -13.22
CA ASP A 389 3.26 24.97 -13.39
C ASP A 389 3.12 25.73 -12.07
N ALA A 390 2.24 25.26 -11.18
CA ALA A 390 2.10 25.78 -9.83
C ALA A 390 3.26 25.37 -8.88
N GLY A 391 4.19 24.53 -9.33
CA GLY A 391 5.32 24.05 -8.53
C GLY A 391 4.92 23.16 -7.35
N VAL A 392 3.76 22.49 -7.44
CA VAL A 392 3.24 21.61 -6.39
C VAL A 392 3.27 20.12 -6.78
N ALA A 393 3.66 19.80 -8.01
CA ALA A 393 3.92 18.42 -8.44
C ALA A 393 5.11 17.83 -7.66
N VAL A 394 4.98 16.56 -7.23
CA VAL A 394 6.06 15.86 -6.54
C VAL A 394 6.98 15.24 -7.59
N PRO A 395 8.31 15.47 -7.52
CA PRO A 395 9.25 14.88 -8.47
C PRO A 395 9.31 13.35 -8.33
N PRO A 396 9.76 12.63 -9.36
CA PRO A 396 9.94 11.17 -9.32
C PRO A 396 10.61 10.70 -8.02
N PHE A 397 10.17 9.54 -7.52
CA PHE A 397 10.70 8.99 -6.28
C PHE A 397 12.20 8.71 -6.43
N LYS A 398 12.99 9.24 -5.49
CA LYS A 398 14.42 8.98 -5.42
C LYS A 398 14.69 8.03 -4.28
N VAL A 399 15.37 6.93 -4.59
CA VAL A 399 15.91 6.03 -3.57
C VAL A 399 17.18 6.68 -3.02
N ALA A 400 17.29 6.85 -1.71
CA ALA A 400 18.46 7.51 -1.11
C ALA A 400 19.75 6.74 -1.46
N GLY A 401 20.72 7.44 -2.04
CA GLY A 401 21.99 6.85 -2.48
C GLY A 401 21.95 6.16 -3.84
N TYR A 402 20.82 6.16 -4.54
CA TYR A 402 20.68 5.57 -5.88
C TYR A 402 20.00 6.53 -6.85
N SER A 403 20.48 6.52 -8.09
CA SER A 403 19.85 7.20 -9.22
C SER A 403 19.05 6.20 -10.03
N VAL A 404 17.79 6.55 -10.34
CA VAL A 404 16.98 5.82 -11.32
C VAL A 404 17.40 6.33 -12.69
N LYS A 405 18.22 5.58 -13.43
CA LYS A 405 18.47 5.92 -14.83
C LYS A 405 17.24 5.66 -15.69
N THR A 406 17.10 6.38 -16.80
CA THR A 406 16.21 5.96 -17.90
C THR A 406 16.66 4.57 -18.34
N GLY A 407 15.87 3.54 -18.03
CA GLY A 407 16.38 2.17 -18.07
C GLY A 407 17.11 1.75 -16.78
N ALA A 408 16.54 2.06 -15.63
CA ALA A 408 16.08 1.02 -14.71
C ALA A 408 17.12 0.18 -13.96
N GLN A 409 18.38 0.59 -13.95
CA GLN A 409 19.35 0.21 -12.92
C GLN A 409 19.35 1.27 -11.82
N LEU A 410 19.38 0.82 -10.57
CA LEU A 410 19.74 1.69 -9.44
C LEU A 410 21.26 1.83 -9.46
N GLU A 411 21.77 3.02 -9.74
CA GLU A 411 23.21 3.36 -9.72
C GLU A 411 23.59 4.26 -8.55
#